data_AF-A0A969FXV4-F1
#
_entry.id   AF-A0A969FXV4-F1
#
_cell.length_a   1.000
_cell.length_b   1.000
_cell.length_c   1.000
_cell.angle_alpha   90.00
_cell.angle_beta   90.00
_cell.angle_gamma   90.00
#
_symmetry.space_group_name_H-M   'P 1'
#
loop_
_entity.id
_entity.type
_entity.pdbx_description
1 polymer ?
#
loop_
_entity_poly.entity_id
_entity_poly.type
_entity_poly.pdbx_seq_one_letter_code
_entity_poly.pdbx_strand_id
1 'polypeptide(L)'
;MNPQLREVWKQMQKLGLGALAHANRHAVYYSCDNSMWSELSVLQAAHAAELLIKARIAQEHPLLIFEDLPRSTQAINGYLDLEDLFQKEKTL
;
A
#
# COMPACT_ATOMS: atom_id res chain seq x y z
N MET A 1 10.48 16.85 -5.69
CA MET A 1 9.82 15.56 -5.41
C MET A 1 9.45 14.92 -6.74
N ASN A 2 9.83 13.65 -6.97
CA ASN A 2 9.56 12.96 -8.23
C ASN A 2 8.03 12.99 -8.53
N PRO A 3 7.59 13.44 -9.73
CA PRO A 3 6.17 13.54 -10.07
C PRO A 3 5.40 12.23 -9.90
N GLN A 4 6.07 11.09 -10.08
CA GLN A 4 5.47 9.76 -9.97
C GLN A 4 5.05 9.43 -8.53
N LEU A 5 5.81 9.88 -7.52
CA LEU A 5 5.47 9.71 -6.10
C LEU A 5 4.21 10.48 -5.68
N ARG A 6 3.86 11.55 -6.41
CA ARG A 6 2.74 12.43 -6.04
C ARG A 6 1.38 11.76 -6.16
N GLU A 7 1.28 10.73 -7.00
CA GLU A 7 0.04 10.06 -7.35
C GLU A 7 -0.04 8.62 -6.81
N VAL A 8 1.03 8.12 -6.16
CA VAL A 8 1.10 6.77 -5.59
C VAL A 8 -0.06 6.53 -4.61
N TRP A 9 -0.38 7.53 -3.78
CA TRP A 9 -1.49 7.42 -2.83
C TRP A 9 -2.84 7.13 -3.49
N LYS A 10 -3.09 7.62 -4.71
CA LYS A 10 -4.34 7.34 -5.44
C LYS A 10 -4.41 5.87 -5.86
N GLN A 11 -3.29 5.29 -6.27
CA GLN A 11 -3.23 3.88 -6.64
C GLN A 11 -3.41 2.99 -5.40
N MET A 12 -2.74 3.33 -4.29
CA MET A 12 -2.91 2.63 -3.01
C MET A 12 -4.35 2.71 -2.51
N GLN A 13 -4.98 3.88 -2.59
CA GLN A 13 -6.38 4.06 -2.21
C GLN A 13 -7.30 3.20 -3.07
N LYS A 14 -7.10 3.19 -4.40
CA LYS A 14 -7.89 2.38 -5.32
C LYS A 14 -7.75 0.89 -5.02
N LEU A 15 -6.53 0.41 -4.76
CA LEU A 15 -6.27 -0.98 -4.39
C LEU A 15 -6.93 -1.33 -3.05
N GLY A 16 -6.77 -0.47 -2.03
CA GLY A 16 -7.37 -0.65 -0.71
C GLY A 16 -8.91 -0.71 -0.75
N LEU A 17 -9.55 0.17 -1.54
CA LEU A 17 -11.00 0.13 -1.74
C LEU A 17 -11.44 -1.15 -2.47
N GLY A 18 -10.66 -1.63 -3.45
CA GLY A 18 -10.91 -2.90 -4.12
C GLY A 18 -10.82 -4.09 -3.17
N ALA A 19 -9.78 -4.12 -2.32
CA ALA A 19 -9.60 -5.14 -1.29
C ALA A 19 -10.75 -5.12 -0.26
N LEU A 20 -11.21 -3.93 0.14
CA LEU A 20 -12.36 -3.79 1.05
C LEU A 20 -13.66 -4.29 0.44
N ALA A 21 -13.93 -3.96 -0.83
CA ALA A 21 -15.09 -4.46 -1.54
C ALA A 21 -15.06 -6.00 -1.65
N HIS A 22 -13.88 -6.57 -1.88
CA HIS A 22 -13.66 -8.01 -1.92
C HIS A 22 -13.93 -8.66 -0.56
N ALA A 23 -13.40 -8.08 0.52
CA ALA A 23 -13.65 -8.51 1.89
C ALA A 23 -15.16 -8.51 2.21
N ASN A 24 -15.85 -7.40 1.91
CA ASN A 24 -17.29 -7.28 2.13
C ASN A 24 -18.09 -8.35 1.38
N ARG A 25 -17.71 -8.63 0.11
CA ARG A 25 -18.35 -9.68 -0.67
C ARG A 25 -18.18 -11.04 -0.01
N HIS A 26 -16.97 -11.38 0.42
CA HIS A 26 -16.66 -12.66 1.03
C HIS A 26 -17.23 -12.83 2.44
N ALA A 27 -17.42 -11.73 3.18
CA ALA A 27 -18.07 -11.76 4.48
C ALA A 27 -19.58 -12.06 4.37
N VAL A 28 -20.25 -11.54 3.33
CA VAL A 28 -21.71 -11.54 3.22
C VAL A 28 -22.25 -12.65 2.32
N TYR A 29 -21.54 -12.97 1.23
CA TYR A 29 -22.02 -13.91 0.22
C TYR A 29 -21.28 -15.24 0.28
N TYR A 30 -22.06 -16.32 0.28
CA TYR A 30 -21.55 -17.66 0.09
C TYR A 30 -20.98 -17.84 -1.32
N SER A 31 -19.85 -18.53 -1.44
CA SER A 31 -19.29 -19.02 -2.70
C SER A 31 -18.97 -20.50 -2.55
N CYS A 32 -19.29 -21.28 -3.58
CA CYS A 32 -19.00 -22.71 -3.63
C CYS A 32 -17.54 -23.02 -4.00
N ASP A 33 -16.75 -21.99 -4.36
CA ASP A 33 -15.37 -22.16 -4.83
C ASP A 33 -14.40 -22.36 -3.66
N ASN A 34 -14.67 -21.71 -2.52
CA ASN A 34 -13.86 -21.82 -1.32
C ASN A 34 -14.72 -21.59 -0.07
N SER A 35 -14.80 -22.61 0.78
CA SER A 35 -15.56 -22.56 2.03
C SER A 35 -14.97 -21.58 3.06
N MET A 36 -13.71 -21.19 2.92
CA MET A 36 -13.00 -20.31 3.87
C MET A 36 -13.14 -18.83 3.54
N TRP A 37 -13.93 -18.45 2.52
CA TRP A 37 -14.02 -17.03 2.13
C TRP A 37 -14.53 -16.12 3.25
N SER A 38 -15.47 -16.60 4.06
CA SER A 38 -15.99 -15.81 5.19
C SER A 38 -14.89 -15.52 6.22
N GLU A 39 -14.08 -16.51 6.56
CA GLU A 39 -12.95 -16.38 7.49
C GLU A 39 -11.83 -15.52 6.89
N LEU A 40 -11.51 -15.73 5.62
CA LEU A 40 -10.49 -14.96 4.91
C LEU A 40 -10.87 -13.50 4.70
N SER A 41 -12.18 -13.17 4.73
CA SER A 41 -12.66 -11.79 4.61
C SER A 41 -12.08 -10.87 5.67
N VAL A 42 -11.79 -11.39 6.87
CA VAL A 42 -11.16 -10.62 7.97
C VAL A 42 -9.73 -10.22 7.60
N LEU A 43 -8.96 -11.14 7.01
CA LEU A 43 -7.61 -10.86 6.52
C LEU A 43 -7.63 -9.87 5.36
N GLN A 44 -8.57 -10.03 4.44
CA GLN A 44 -8.77 -9.09 3.32
C GLN A 44 -9.14 -7.69 3.81
N ALA A 45 -9.98 -7.58 4.84
CA ALA A 45 -10.34 -6.31 5.47
C ALA A 45 -9.14 -5.66 6.18
N ALA A 46 -8.33 -6.45 6.91
CA ALA A 46 -7.12 -5.97 7.56
C ALA A 46 -6.11 -5.42 6.52
N HIS A 47 -5.88 -6.16 5.43
CA HIS A 47 -5.02 -5.72 4.35
C HIS A 47 -5.56 -4.46 3.63
N ALA A 48 -6.87 -4.38 3.43
CA ALA A 48 -7.50 -3.18 2.90
C ALA A 48 -7.29 -1.96 3.82
N ALA A 49 -7.44 -2.14 5.14
CA ALA A 49 -7.20 -1.08 6.11
C ALA A 49 -5.75 -0.60 6.08
N GLU A 50 -4.79 -1.51 6.03
CA GLU A 50 -3.35 -1.21 5.90
C GLU A 50 -3.07 -0.34 4.67
N LEU A 51 -3.58 -0.74 3.50
CA LEU A 51 -3.43 0.02 2.26
C LEU A 51 -4.06 1.41 2.34
N LEU A 52 -5.25 1.53 2.92
CA LEU A 52 -5.95 2.81 3.05
C LEU A 52 -5.25 3.76 4.02
N ILE A 53 -4.72 3.25 5.13
CA ILE A 53 -3.93 4.04 6.09
C ILE A 53 -2.65 4.52 5.43
N LYS A 54 -1.89 3.62 4.78
CA LYS A 54 -0.67 4.00 4.06
C LYS A 54 -0.95 4.98 2.92
N ALA A 55 -2.07 4.84 2.22
CA ALA A 55 -2.50 5.81 1.21
C ALA A 55 -2.70 7.21 1.80
N ARG A 56 -3.33 7.32 2.98
CA ARG A 56 -3.49 8.62 3.67
C ARG A 56 -2.15 9.21 4.10
N ILE A 57 -1.25 8.39 4.62
CA ILE A 57 0.11 8.81 4.97
C ILE A 57 0.84 9.32 3.72
N ALA A 58 0.76 8.58 2.61
CA ALA A 58 1.38 8.96 1.34
C ALA A 58 0.78 10.23 0.72
N GLN A 59 -0.51 10.49 0.95
CA GLN A 59 -1.18 11.70 0.47
C GLN A 59 -0.58 12.96 1.12
N GLU A 60 -0.30 12.92 2.42
CA GLU A 60 0.31 14.02 3.16
C GLU A 60 1.83 14.08 2.90
N HIS A 61 2.51 12.94 3.03
CA HIS A 61 3.96 12.80 2.87
C HIS A 61 4.31 11.46 2.19
N PRO A 62 4.49 11.44 0.85
CA PRO A 62 4.73 10.22 0.07
C PRO A 62 5.91 9.35 0.51
N LEU A 63 6.89 9.94 1.20
CA LEU A 63 8.10 9.25 1.64
C LEU A 63 7.92 8.47 2.96
N LEU A 64 6.86 8.73 3.71
CA LEU A 64 6.62 8.09 5.01
C LEU A 64 6.05 6.67 4.91
N ILE A 65 5.78 6.17 3.69
CA ILE A 65 5.40 4.77 3.47
C ILE A 65 6.60 3.82 3.46
N PHE A 66 7.82 4.34 3.37
CA PHE A 66 9.05 3.56 3.41
C PHE A 66 9.53 3.46 4.86
N GLU A 67 9.81 2.24 5.31
CA GLU A 67 10.29 1.97 6.67
C GLU A 67 11.74 2.45 6.84
N ASP A 68 12.56 2.21 5.81
CA ASP A 68 13.95 2.65 5.73
C ASP A 68 14.11 3.66 4.58
N LEU A 69 14.20 4.95 4.92
CA LEU A 69 14.63 5.96 3.96
C LEU A 69 16.15 5.85 3.74
N PRO A 70 16.63 5.70 2.49
CA PRO A 70 18.05 5.84 2.19
C PRO A 70 18.56 7.16 2.77
N ARG A 71 19.61 7.12 3.59
CA ARG A 71 20.23 8.34 4.10
C ARG A 71 20.72 9.15 2.90
N SER A 72 20.49 10.47 2.88
CA SER A 72 20.89 11.37 1.77
C SER A 72 22.36 11.22 1.35
N THR A 73 23.24 10.75 2.25
CA THR A 73 24.65 10.40 1.97
C THR A 73 24.85 9.20 1.04
N GLN A 74 23.81 8.45 0.70
CA GLN A 74 23.85 7.30 -0.21
C GLN A 74 23.27 7.61 -1.60
N ALA A 75 22.71 8.82 -1.79
CA ALA A 75 22.18 9.25 -3.07
C ALA A 75 23.34 9.64 -4.01
N ILE A 76 23.42 9.01 -5.18
CA ILE A 76 24.50 9.17 -6.17
C ILE A 76 24.69 10.64 -6.58
N ASN A 77 23.61 11.44 -6.54
CA ASN A 77 23.59 12.86 -6.92
C ASN A 77 23.15 13.82 -5.80
N GLY A 78 23.14 13.38 -4.53
CA GLY A 78 22.71 14.19 -3.38
C GLY A 78 21.19 14.38 -3.24
N TYR A 79 20.39 13.92 -4.21
CA TYR A 79 18.92 13.84 -4.14
C TYR A 79 18.50 12.38 -4.24
N LEU A 80 17.58 11.92 -3.37
CA LEU A 80 16.98 10.59 -3.50
C LEU A 80 16.11 10.53 -4.76
N ASP A 81 16.39 9.58 -5.65
CA ASP A 81 15.48 9.21 -6.73
C ASP A 81 14.59 8.01 -6.37
N LEU A 82 13.55 7.78 -7.16
CA LEU A 82 12.62 6.67 -6.94
C LEU A 82 13.32 5.30 -7.03
N GLU A 83 14.25 5.16 -7.96
CA GLU A 83 15.04 3.94 -8.14
C GLU A 83 15.88 3.61 -6.90
N ASP A 84 16.36 4.63 -6.17
CA ASP A 84 17.09 4.45 -4.91
C ASP A 84 16.19 3.94 -3.77
N LEU A 85 14.90 4.29 -3.81
CA LEU A 85 13.88 3.83 -2.85
C LEU A 85 13.48 2.37 -3.10
N PHE A 86 13.41 1.95 -4.37
CA PHE A 86 13.10 0.57 -4.75
C PHE A 86 14.29 -0.39 -4.60
N GLN A 87 15.53 0.08 -4.49
CA GLN A 87 16.69 -0.82 -4.28
C GLN A 87 16.75 -1.42 -2.87
N LYS A 88 16.01 -0.89 -1.89
CA LYS A 88 16.02 -1.32 -0.49
C LYS A 88 14.64 -1.77 -0.01
N GLU A 89 13.93 -2.55 -0.81
CA GLU A 89 12.55 -2.98 -0.57
C GLU A 89 12.32 -3.58 0.83
N LYS A 90 11.98 -2.71 1.78
CA LYS A 90 11.27 -2.99 3.02
C LYS A 90 10.24 -1.87 3.18
N THR A 91 9.06 -2.15 2.66
CA THR A 91 7.85 -1.41 3.02
C THR A 91 7.30 -1.98 4.32
N LEU A 92 6.84 -1.11 5.23
CA LEU A 92 6.17 -1.46 6.50
C LEU A 92 5.13 -2.57 6.35
#